data_AF-S4RVW5-F1
#
_entry.id   AF-S4RVW5-F1
#
_cell.length_a   1.000
_cell.length_b   1.000
_cell.length_c   1.000
_cell.angle_alpha   90.00
_cell.angle_beta   90.00
_cell.angle_gamma   90.00
#
_symmetry.space_group_name_H-M   'P 1'
#
loop_
_entity.id
_entity.type
_entity.pdbx_description
1 polymer ?
#
loop_
_entity_poly.entity_id
_entity_poly.type
_entity_poly.pdbx_seq_one_letter_code
_entity_poly.pdbx_strand_id
1 'polypeptide(L)'
;EEEEVCFDEEFEELVQRADRLHAAGPGSWNEALNALICGQNKFARRGAFWWRMARAFGDMCEITEDKSERLIHALTGKESAEKGLKWRSCIRECRKWFAIICLDYLWELQTTQHQMRNSFSVKRHLEQNLATNPSDPEMLHLLGRWGFAMANLTWIERRVCNSIFKDYPTSSVNEALQYFLKAEELQPNFSKANQVFIVKCCASLGLQEELQRWTASAQKLPALTAQNQDRRVQQDLERLISVSS
;
A
#
# COMPACT_ATOMS: atom_id res chain seq x y z
N GLU A 1 -27.98 -14.19 24.08
CA GLU A 1 -28.57 -13.30 23.05
C GLU A 1 -28.30 -11.85 23.39
N GLU A 2 -28.76 -11.30 24.52
CA GLU A 2 -28.47 -9.89 24.92
C GLU A 2 -26.97 -9.59 25.10
N GLU A 3 -26.19 -10.48 25.72
CA GLU A 3 -24.72 -10.30 25.86
C GLU A 3 -23.97 -10.34 24.52
N GLU A 4 -24.46 -11.11 23.55
CA GLU A 4 -23.87 -11.24 22.22
C GLU A 4 -24.19 -10.01 21.36
N VAL A 5 -25.42 -9.50 21.46
CA VAL A 5 -25.84 -8.23 20.84
C VAL A 5 -25.04 -7.06 21.39
N CYS A 6 -24.90 -6.95 22.71
CA CYS A 6 -24.08 -5.91 23.35
C CYS A 6 -22.61 -5.97 22.89
N PHE A 7 -22.04 -7.18 22.77
CA PHE A 7 -20.67 -7.36 22.28
C PHE A 7 -20.48 -6.94 20.82
N ASP A 8 -21.47 -7.20 19.97
CA ASP A 8 -21.46 -6.77 18.56
C ASP A 8 -21.60 -5.25 18.42
N GLU A 9 -22.44 -4.61 19.23
CA GLU A 9 -22.61 -3.15 19.27
C GLU A 9 -21.30 -2.45 19.70
N GLU A 10 -20.67 -2.90 20.79
CA GLU A 10 -19.39 -2.33 21.25
C GLU A 10 -18.27 -2.49 20.21
N PHE A 11 -18.26 -3.63 19.48
CA PHE A 11 -17.30 -3.83 18.40
C PHE A 11 -17.54 -2.84 17.26
N GLU A 12 -18.80 -2.65 16.88
CA GLU A 12 -19.20 -1.74 15.81
C GLU A 12 -18.84 -0.29 16.16
N GLU A 13 -19.10 0.14 17.39
CA GLU A 13 -18.69 1.46 17.89
C GLU A 13 -17.16 1.67 17.81
N LEU A 14 -16.38 0.66 18.23
CA LEU A 14 -14.92 0.72 18.16
C LEU A 14 -14.43 0.90 16.73
N VAL A 15 -14.93 0.09 15.78
CA VAL A 15 -14.46 0.14 14.39
C VAL A 15 -14.90 1.42 13.69
N GLN A 16 -16.12 1.91 13.95
CA GLN A 16 -16.59 3.19 13.45
C GLN A 16 -15.77 4.35 14.01
N ARG A 17 -15.44 4.32 15.30
CA ARG A 17 -14.55 5.33 15.91
C ARG A 17 -13.18 5.31 15.25
N ALA A 18 -12.57 4.14 15.07
CA ALA A 18 -11.27 4.01 14.41
C ALA A 18 -11.30 4.49 12.95
N ASP A 19 -12.37 4.21 12.20
CA ASP A 19 -12.55 4.68 10.83
C ASP A 19 -12.71 6.22 10.77
N ARG A 20 -13.49 6.81 11.68
CA ARG A 20 -13.64 8.27 11.78
C ARG A 20 -12.32 8.96 12.13
N LEU A 21 -11.57 8.44 13.10
CA LEU A 21 -10.29 9.02 13.52
C LEU A 21 -9.21 8.90 12.42
N HIS A 22 -9.20 7.80 11.66
CA HIS A 22 -8.36 7.68 10.47
C HIS A 22 -8.71 8.77 9.44
N ALA A 23 -9.99 8.93 9.12
CA ALA A 23 -10.45 9.92 8.15
C ALA A 23 -10.22 11.38 8.59
N ALA A 24 -10.15 11.65 9.89
CA ALA A 24 -9.86 12.98 10.44
C ALA A 24 -8.40 13.44 10.21
N GLY A 25 -7.48 12.52 9.90
CA GLY A 25 -6.11 12.81 9.50
C GLY A 25 -5.06 12.75 10.63
N PRO A 26 -3.82 13.19 10.37
CA PRO A 26 -2.64 12.95 11.21
C PRO A 26 -2.80 13.27 12.70
N GLY A 27 -3.55 14.32 13.04
CA GLY A 27 -3.79 14.73 14.42
C GLY A 27 -4.58 13.72 15.26
N SER A 28 -5.33 12.82 14.63
CA SER A 28 -6.21 11.84 15.28
C SER A 28 -5.73 10.40 15.18
N TRP A 29 -4.67 10.12 14.43
CA TRP A 29 -4.20 8.75 14.15
C TRP A 29 -3.66 8.02 15.40
N ASN A 30 -2.97 8.73 16.29
CA ASN A 30 -2.52 8.15 17.56
C ASN A 30 -3.71 7.73 18.45
N GLU A 31 -4.80 8.52 18.45
CA GLU A 31 -6.03 8.15 19.16
C GLU A 31 -6.68 6.91 18.53
N ALA A 32 -6.71 6.82 17.19
CA ALA A 32 -7.23 5.66 16.47
C ALA A 32 -6.49 4.38 16.87
N LEU A 33 -5.16 4.42 16.88
CA LEU A 33 -4.33 3.29 17.26
C LEU A 33 -4.57 2.91 18.73
N ASN A 34 -4.58 3.88 19.64
CA ASN A 34 -4.79 3.61 21.07
C ASN A 34 -6.16 2.96 21.34
N ALA A 35 -7.22 3.43 20.67
CA ALA A 35 -8.55 2.83 20.79
C ALA A 35 -8.53 1.34 20.37
N LEU A 36 -7.86 1.02 19.26
CA LEU A 36 -7.72 -0.36 18.79
C LEU A 36 -6.88 -1.20 19.75
N ILE A 37 -5.77 -0.69 20.27
CA ILE A 37 -4.93 -1.40 21.27
C ILE A 37 -5.75 -1.74 22.52
N CYS A 38 -6.53 -0.80 23.04
CA CYS A 38 -7.42 -1.04 24.18
C CYS A 38 -8.46 -2.14 23.89
N GLY A 39 -8.96 -2.20 22.66
CA GLY A 39 -9.91 -3.22 22.22
C GLY A 39 -9.31 -4.60 21.90
N GLN A 40 -7.98 -4.73 21.84
CA GLN A 40 -7.31 -5.92 21.30
C GLN A 40 -7.67 -7.20 22.05
N ASN A 41 -7.61 -7.19 23.38
CA ASN A 41 -7.91 -8.39 24.18
C ASN A 41 -9.37 -8.86 24.00
N LYS A 42 -10.28 -7.92 23.76
CA LYS A 42 -11.72 -8.18 23.61
C LYS A 42 -12.07 -8.64 22.20
N PHE A 43 -11.50 -8.00 21.18
CA PHE A 43 -11.93 -8.15 19.78
C PHE A 43 -10.92 -8.86 18.87
N ALA A 44 -9.86 -9.47 19.41
CA ALA A 44 -8.85 -10.23 18.64
C ALA A 44 -9.43 -11.36 17.78
N ARG A 45 -10.64 -11.86 18.08
CA ARG A 45 -11.33 -12.89 17.27
C ARG A 45 -12.16 -12.31 16.13
N ARG A 46 -12.22 -10.99 15.97
CA ARG A 46 -12.93 -10.31 14.87
C ARG A 46 -11.94 -10.02 13.75
N GLY A 47 -12.13 -10.63 12.58
CA GLY A 47 -11.25 -10.38 11.45
C GLY A 47 -11.15 -8.89 11.07
N ALA A 48 -12.29 -8.19 11.09
CA ALA A 48 -12.38 -6.78 10.73
C ALA A 48 -11.61 -5.82 11.68
N PHE A 49 -11.21 -6.30 12.86
CA PHE A 49 -10.33 -5.58 13.78
C PHE A 49 -8.90 -5.48 13.23
N TRP A 50 -8.39 -6.58 12.68
CA TRP A 50 -6.96 -6.72 12.35
C TRP A 50 -6.50 -5.87 11.18
N TRP A 51 -7.32 -5.70 10.14
CA TRP A 51 -6.95 -4.81 9.04
C TRP A 51 -7.02 -3.33 9.45
N ARG A 52 -7.91 -2.96 10.38
CA ARG A 52 -7.94 -1.61 10.96
C ARG A 52 -6.74 -1.35 11.85
N MET A 53 -6.31 -2.34 12.63
CA MET A 53 -5.05 -2.28 13.38
C MET A 53 -3.86 -2.11 12.42
N ALA A 54 -3.80 -2.88 11.33
CA ALA A 54 -2.77 -2.74 10.31
C ALA A 54 -2.74 -1.33 9.69
N ARG A 55 -3.91 -0.79 9.33
CA ARG A 55 -4.06 0.59 8.86
C ARG A 55 -3.55 1.60 9.86
N ALA A 56 -3.98 1.51 11.12
CA ALA A 56 -3.57 2.45 12.17
C ALA A 56 -2.05 2.44 12.40
N PHE A 57 -1.38 1.29 12.26
CA PHE A 57 0.08 1.25 12.27
C PHE A 57 0.71 1.86 11.00
N GLY A 58 0.08 1.72 9.84
CA GLY A 58 0.49 2.44 8.63
C GLY A 58 0.37 3.96 8.78
N ASP A 59 -0.72 4.43 9.39
CA ASP A 59 -0.93 5.83 9.76
C ASP A 59 0.20 6.33 10.68
N MET A 60 0.61 5.54 11.69
CA MET A 60 1.77 5.88 12.52
C MET A 60 3.06 5.94 11.71
N CYS A 61 3.28 5.01 10.77
CA CYS A 61 4.47 5.06 9.91
C CYS A 61 4.56 6.36 9.11
N GLU A 62 3.42 6.92 8.72
CA GLU A 62 3.35 8.15 7.94
C GLU A 62 3.78 9.38 8.75
N ILE A 63 3.46 9.44 10.05
CA ILE A 63 3.77 10.58 10.93
C ILE A 63 5.05 10.43 11.74
N THR A 64 5.62 9.23 11.84
CA THR A 64 6.86 8.98 12.57
C THR A 64 8.09 9.31 11.71
N GLU A 65 8.93 10.22 12.21
CA GLU A 65 10.19 10.60 11.55
C GLU A 65 11.33 9.61 11.82
N ASP A 66 11.44 9.10 13.06
CA ASP A 66 12.50 8.17 13.43
C ASP A 66 12.37 6.84 12.66
N LYS A 67 13.45 6.43 12.00
CA LYS A 67 13.45 5.23 11.15
C LYS A 67 13.26 3.94 11.95
N SER A 68 13.77 3.88 13.18
CA SER A 68 13.71 2.68 14.01
C SER A 68 12.29 2.49 14.56
N GLU A 69 11.68 3.55 15.07
CA GLU A 69 10.28 3.57 15.49
C GLU A 69 9.34 3.29 14.31
N ARG A 70 9.58 3.91 13.15
CA ARG A 70 8.80 3.65 11.94
C ARG A 70 8.88 2.19 11.50
N LEU A 71 10.05 1.56 11.63
CA LEU A 71 10.23 0.13 11.35
C LEU A 71 9.41 -0.74 12.33
N ILE A 72 9.37 -0.39 13.62
CA ILE A 72 8.55 -1.09 14.61
C ILE A 72 7.07 -1.00 14.24
N HIS A 73 6.57 0.19 13.91
CA HIS A 73 5.19 0.38 13.47
C HIS A 73 4.88 -0.45 12.21
N ALA A 74 5.75 -0.41 11.20
CA ALA A 74 5.55 -1.13 9.95
C ALA A 74 5.54 -2.66 10.16
N LEU A 75 6.46 -3.19 10.97
CA LEU A 75 6.48 -4.61 11.32
C LEU A 75 5.23 -5.03 12.09
N THR A 76 4.78 -4.21 13.04
CA THR A 76 3.59 -4.51 13.86
C THR A 76 2.31 -4.44 13.03
N GLY A 77 2.22 -3.48 12.11
CA GLY A 77 1.12 -3.38 11.16
C GLY A 77 1.07 -4.57 10.20
N LYS A 78 2.22 -5.01 9.69
CA LYS A 78 2.33 -6.23 8.87
C LYS A 78 1.84 -7.45 9.64
N GLU A 79 2.32 -7.65 10.87
CA GLU A 79 1.89 -8.78 11.72
C GLU A 79 0.38 -8.72 12.01
N SER A 80 -0.17 -7.52 12.22
CA SER A 80 -1.60 -7.31 12.40
C SER A 80 -2.39 -7.76 11.16
N ALA A 81 -1.95 -7.38 9.97
CA ALA A 81 -2.56 -7.84 8.72
C ALA A 81 -2.49 -9.38 8.60
N GLU A 82 -1.35 -9.99 8.92
CA GLU A 82 -1.15 -11.45 8.91
C GLU A 82 -2.09 -12.19 9.88
N LYS A 83 -2.31 -11.65 11.09
CA LYS A 83 -3.29 -12.18 12.04
C LYS A 83 -4.70 -12.20 11.46
N GLY A 84 -5.06 -11.16 10.71
CA GLY A 84 -6.34 -11.03 10.04
C GLY A 84 -6.58 -12.01 8.89
N LEU A 85 -5.52 -12.53 8.25
CA LEU A 85 -5.63 -13.45 7.09
C LEU A 85 -6.31 -14.78 7.41
N LYS A 86 -6.46 -15.13 8.69
CA LYS A 86 -7.18 -16.33 9.14
C LYS A 86 -8.70 -16.21 8.97
N TRP A 87 -9.22 -15.00 8.79
CA TRP A 87 -10.65 -14.72 8.76
C TRP A 87 -11.14 -14.42 7.35
N ARG A 88 -12.03 -15.26 6.82
CA ARG A 88 -12.56 -15.11 5.45
C ARG A 88 -13.32 -13.80 5.23
N SER A 89 -14.00 -13.29 6.25
CA SER A 89 -14.84 -12.08 6.16
C SER A 89 -14.07 -10.79 5.86
N CYS A 90 -12.76 -10.75 6.15
CA CYS A 90 -11.93 -9.55 5.96
C CYS A 90 -10.63 -9.84 5.20
N ILE A 91 -10.48 -11.05 4.63
CA ILE A 91 -9.21 -11.50 4.04
C ILE A 91 -8.72 -10.54 2.94
N ARG A 92 -9.65 -9.94 2.17
CA ARG A 92 -9.33 -8.99 1.11
C ARG A 92 -8.65 -7.74 1.66
N GLU A 93 -9.23 -7.13 2.70
CA GLU A 93 -8.66 -5.95 3.36
C GLU A 93 -7.35 -6.25 4.07
N CYS A 94 -7.23 -7.41 4.72
CA CYS A 94 -5.97 -7.82 5.33
C CYS A 94 -4.86 -7.99 4.29
N ARG A 95 -5.14 -8.62 3.14
CA ARG A 95 -4.19 -8.76 2.03
C ARG A 95 -3.79 -7.40 1.46
N LYS A 96 -4.75 -6.48 1.34
CA LYS A 96 -4.50 -5.12 0.88
C LYS A 96 -3.55 -4.37 1.83
N TRP A 97 -3.90 -4.29 3.12
CA TRP A 97 -3.08 -3.60 4.10
C TRP A 97 -1.70 -4.24 4.29
N PHE A 98 -1.59 -5.56 4.17
CA PHE A 98 -0.30 -6.23 4.10
C PHE A 98 0.55 -5.70 2.94
N ALA A 99 -0.03 -5.62 1.74
CA ALA A 99 0.67 -5.14 0.55
C ALA A 99 1.08 -3.67 0.68
N ILE A 100 0.17 -2.80 1.12
CA ILE A 100 0.43 -1.38 1.37
C ILE A 100 1.62 -1.21 2.33
N ILE A 101 1.58 -1.87 3.49
CA ILE A 101 2.65 -1.74 4.49
C ILE A 101 4.00 -2.21 3.96
N CYS A 102 3.99 -3.30 3.19
CA CYS A 102 5.22 -3.83 2.60
C CYS A 102 5.80 -2.91 1.52
N LEU A 103 4.97 -2.35 0.65
CA LEU A 103 5.39 -1.52 -0.47
C LEU A 103 5.73 -0.08 -0.05
N ASP A 104 5.04 0.46 0.95
CA ASP A 104 5.09 1.90 1.28
C ASP A 104 6.10 2.18 2.38
N TYR A 105 6.26 1.26 3.32
CA TYR A 105 7.07 1.48 4.51
C TYR A 105 8.23 0.49 4.58
N LEU A 106 7.95 -0.82 4.58
CA LEU A 106 9.01 -1.83 4.75
C LEU A 106 10.00 -1.87 3.59
N TRP A 107 9.57 -1.51 2.37
CA TRP A 107 10.46 -1.45 1.22
C TRP A 107 11.64 -0.50 1.47
N GLU A 108 11.41 0.68 2.02
CA GLU A 108 12.48 1.66 2.30
C GLU A 108 13.27 1.37 3.58
N LEU A 109 12.69 0.58 4.50
CA LEU A 109 13.23 0.39 5.86
C LEU A 109 14.01 -0.92 6.05
N GLN A 110 13.82 -1.90 5.18
CA GLN A 110 14.41 -3.22 5.34
C GLN A 110 15.53 -3.52 4.34
N THR A 111 16.34 -4.53 4.65
CA THR A 111 17.35 -5.05 3.72
C THR A 111 16.72 -5.72 2.52
N THR A 112 17.46 -5.79 1.41
CA THR A 112 17.03 -6.48 0.17
C THR A 112 16.52 -7.89 0.43
N GLN A 113 17.16 -8.66 1.30
CA GLN A 113 16.70 -10.00 1.65
C GLN A 113 15.26 -10.01 2.21
N HIS A 114 14.91 -9.07 3.08
CA HIS A 114 13.58 -8.98 3.68
C HIS A 114 12.56 -8.42 2.69
N GLN A 115 12.92 -7.38 1.94
CA GLN A 115 12.10 -6.85 0.84
C GLN A 115 11.66 -7.98 -0.09
N MET A 116 12.62 -8.82 -0.51
CA MET A 116 12.36 -9.94 -1.42
C MET A 116 11.46 -11.01 -0.81
N ARG A 117 11.68 -11.41 0.44
CA ARG A 117 10.79 -12.35 1.13
C ARG A 117 9.35 -11.83 1.19
N ASN A 118 9.18 -10.55 1.48
CA ASN A 118 7.86 -9.92 1.50
C ASN A 118 7.26 -9.86 0.09
N SER A 119 8.07 -9.62 -0.95
CA SER A 119 7.59 -9.44 -2.33
C SER A 119 6.85 -10.67 -2.87
N PHE A 120 7.27 -11.89 -2.52
CA PHE A 120 6.53 -13.12 -2.85
C PHE A 120 5.11 -13.11 -2.27
N SER A 121 4.98 -12.74 -0.99
CA SER A 121 3.69 -12.69 -0.30
C SER A 121 2.82 -11.56 -0.83
N VAL A 122 3.41 -10.38 -1.09
CA VAL A 122 2.71 -9.23 -1.67
C VAL A 122 2.08 -9.62 -3.01
N LYS A 123 2.87 -10.13 -3.97
CA LYS A 123 2.37 -10.53 -5.29
C LYS A 123 1.23 -11.54 -5.16
N ARG A 124 1.44 -12.60 -4.38
CA ARG A 124 0.43 -13.64 -4.15
C ARG A 124 -0.87 -13.06 -3.58
N HIS A 125 -0.78 -12.18 -2.58
CA HIS A 125 -1.96 -11.60 -1.94
C HIS A 125 -2.76 -10.71 -2.88
N LEU A 126 -2.08 -9.90 -3.69
CA LEU A 126 -2.72 -9.03 -4.67
C LEU A 126 -3.37 -9.83 -5.80
N GLU A 127 -2.68 -10.83 -6.35
CA GLU A 127 -3.24 -11.73 -7.38
C GLU A 127 -4.47 -12.49 -6.86
N GLN A 128 -4.43 -12.96 -5.61
CA GLN A 128 -5.57 -13.63 -5.00
C GLN A 128 -6.77 -12.68 -4.77
N ASN A 129 -6.55 -11.39 -4.56
CA ASN A 129 -7.62 -10.39 -4.49
C ASN A 129 -8.19 -10.09 -5.88
N LEU A 130 -7.34 -9.98 -6.91
CA LEU A 130 -7.80 -9.80 -8.30
C LEU A 130 -8.53 -11.02 -8.85
N ALA A 131 -8.16 -12.23 -8.43
CA ALA A 131 -8.89 -13.44 -8.83
C ALA A 131 -10.36 -13.43 -8.36
N THR A 132 -10.66 -12.73 -7.26
CA THR A 132 -12.04 -12.60 -6.75
C THR A 132 -12.73 -11.33 -7.23
N ASN A 133 -11.97 -10.25 -7.50
CA ASN A 133 -12.47 -9.03 -8.10
C ASN A 133 -11.49 -8.53 -9.18
N PRO A 134 -11.61 -8.99 -10.43
CA PRO A 134 -10.68 -8.63 -11.50
C PRO A 134 -10.72 -7.14 -11.88
N SER A 135 -11.80 -6.44 -11.54
CA SER A 135 -12.05 -5.04 -11.87
C SER A 135 -11.72 -4.09 -10.70
N ASP A 136 -10.67 -4.40 -9.94
CA ASP A 136 -10.25 -3.63 -8.77
C ASP A 136 -9.06 -2.72 -9.12
N PRO A 137 -9.27 -1.42 -9.39
CA PRO A 137 -8.20 -0.51 -9.79
C PRO A 137 -7.15 -0.31 -8.68
N GLU A 138 -7.53 -0.43 -7.41
CA GLU A 138 -6.61 -0.34 -6.27
C GLU A 138 -5.64 -1.53 -6.26
N MET A 139 -6.13 -2.75 -6.50
CA MET A 139 -5.26 -3.94 -6.54
C MET A 139 -4.34 -3.93 -7.77
N LEU A 140 -4.82 -3.47 -8.92
CA LEU A 140 -4.00 -3.28 -10.12
C LEU A 140 -2.91 -2.24 -9.89
N HIS A 141 -3.25 -1.12 -9.26
CA HIS A 141 -2.28 -0.11 -8.87
C HIS A 141 -1.18 -0.68 -7.96
N LEU A 142 -1.55 -1.43 -6.91
CA LEU A 142 -0.57 -2.06 -6.01
C LEU A 142 0.30 -3.11 -6.73
N LEU A 143 -0.24 -3.88 -7.67
CA LEU A 143 0.56 -4.79 -8.50
C LEU A 143 1.51 -4.05 -9.43
N GLY A 144 1.07 -2.95 -10.04
CA GLY A 144 1.93 -2.07 -10.82
C GLY A 144 3.09 -1.54 -9.99
N ARG A 145 2.82 -1.08 -8.75
CA ARG A 145 3.86 -0.60 -7.83
C ARG A 145 4.85 -1.69 -7.45
N TRP A 146 4.35 -2.88 -7.13
CA TRP A 146 5.18 -4.06 -6.90
C TRP A 146 6.06 -4.37 -8.12
N GLY A 147 5.47 -4.41 -9.32
CA GLY A 147 6.19 -4.72 -10.55
C GLY A 147 7.24 -3.67 -10.90
N PHE A 148 6.91 -2.39 -10.71
CA PHE A 148 7.85 -1.29 -10.91
C PHE A 148 9.04 -1.38 -9.93
N ALA A 149 8.78 -1.71 -8.66
CA ALA A 149 9.85 -1.90 -7.67
C ALA A 149 10.77 -3.07 -8.05
N MET A 150 10.22 -4.20 -8.49
CA MET A 150 10.99 -5.36 -8.95
C MET A 150 11.80 -5.07 -10.21
N ALA A 151 11.23 -4.30 -11.15
CA ALA A 151 11.92 -3.90 -12.37
C ALA A 151 13.12 -2.98 -12.08
N ASN A 152 13.02 -2.16 -11.04
CA ASN A 152 14.04 -1.17 -10.67
C ASN A 152 15.05 -1.66 -9.62
N LEU A 153 15.08 -2.95 -9.28
CA LEU A 153 16.16 -3.51 -8.47
C LEU A 153 17.52 -3.25 -9.16
N THR A 154 18.44 -2.67 -8.40
CA THR A 154 19.82 -2.39 -8.81
C THR A 154 20.58 -3.69 -9.08
N TRP A 155 21.70 -3.59 -9.81
CA TRP A 155 22.56 -4.75 -10.06
C TRP A 155 23.04 -5.42 -8.76
N ILE A 156 23.35 -4.63 -7.73
CA ILE A 156 23.78 -5.14 -6.42
C ILE A 156 22.65 -5.89 -5.74
N GLU A 157 21.44 -5.32 -5.72
CA GLU A 157 20.27 -5.98 -5.13
C GLU A 157 19.95 -7.29 -5.86
N ARG A 158 19.97 -7.29 -7.20
CA ARG A 158 19.78 -8.52 -8.00
C ARG A 158 20.81 -9.58 -7.67
N ARG A 159 22.07 -9.20 -7.42
CA ARG A 159 23.13 -10.13 -7.02
C ARG A 159 22.86 -10.74 -5.65
N VAL A 160 22.38 -9.94 -4.69
CA VAL A 160 21.93 -10.44 -3.37
C VAL A 160 20.74 -11.38 -3.52
N CYS A 161 19.78 -11.07 -4.40
CA CYS A 161 18.66 -11.95 -4.66
C CYS A 161 19.12 -13.30 -5.23
N ASN A 162 19.98 -13.28 -6.25
CA ASN A 162 20.51 -14.48 -6.90
C ASN A 162 21.36 -15.37 -5.97
N SER A 163 21.97 -14.82 -4.92
CA SER A 163 22.76 -15.60 -3.97
C SER A 163 21.92 -16.29 -2.89
N ILE A 164 20.74 -15.76 -2.59
CA ILE A 164 19.87 -16.23 -1.49
C ILE A 164 18.70 -17.05 -2.03
N PHE A 165 18.12 -16.63 -3.16
CA PHE A 165 16.93 -17.23 -3.74
C PHE A 165 17.27 -17.96 -5.03
N LYS A 166 16.79 -19.21 -5.14
CA LYS A 166 16.94 -20.00 -6.37
C LYS A 166 16.19 -19.36 -7.55
N ASP A 167 15.01 -18.81 -7.26
CA ASP A 167 14.19 -18.03 -8.17
C ASP A 167 13.41 -16.99 -7.33
N TYR A 168 13.09 -15.85 -7.92
CA TYR A 168 12.33 -14.78 -7.27
C TYR A 168 11.42 -14.09 -8.27
N PRO A 169 10.28 -13.53 -7.82
CA PRO A 169 9.31 -12.99 -8.75
C PRO A 169 9.91 -11.75 -9.42
N THR A 170 10.02 -11.79 -10.74
CA THR A 170 10.50 -10.67 -11.54
C THR A 170 9.34 -9.93 -12.19
N SER A 171 9.62 -8.70 -12.63
CA SER A 171 8.71 -7.89 -13.43
C SER A 171 9.54 -6.94 -14.29
N SER A 172 8.93 -6.46 -15.37
CA SER A 172 9.45 -5.40 -16.23
C SER A 172 8.71 -4.09 -16.00
N VAL A 173 9.31 -2.98 -16.43
CA VAL A 173 8.65 -1.67 -16.43
C VAL A 173 7.42 -1.68 -17.34
N ASN A 174 7.47 -2.40 -18.46
CA ASN A 174 6.33 -2.53 -19.36
C ASN A 174 5.15 -3.27 -18.70
N GLU A 175 5.40 -4.37 -17.99
CA GLU A 175 4.34 -5.06 -17.24
C GLU A 175 3.73 -4.16 -16.15
N ALA A 176 4.56 -3.42 -15.41
CA ALA A 176 4.08 -2.46 -14.43
C ALA A 176 3.17 -1.39 -15.07
N LEU A 177 3.59 -0.83 -16.22
CA LEU A 177 2.81 0.13 -16.99
C LEU A 177 1.43 -0.42 -17.38
N GLN A 178 1.35 -1.67 -17.84
CA GLN A 178 0.08 -2.29 -18.23
C GLN A 178 -0.91 -2.38 -17.05
N TYR A 179 -0.43 -2.70 -15.84
CA TYR A 179 -1.29 -2.69 -14.66
C TYR A 179 -1.85 -1.31 -14.35
N PHE A 180 -1.01 -0.27 -14.40
CA PHE A 180 -1.45 1.10 -14.13
C PHE A 180 -2.42 1.64 -15.19
N LEU A 181 -2.16 1.36 -16.47
CA LEU A 181 -3.07 1.70 -17.56
C LEU A 181 -4.41 0.97 -17.43
N LYS A 182 -4.40 -0.29 -17.00
CA LYS A 182 -5.64 -1.05 -16.76
C LYS A 182 -6.46 -0.47 -15.61
N ALA A 183 -5.81 0.04 -14.56
CA ALA A 183 -6.50 0.74 -13.49
C ALA A 183 -7.21 2.02 -14.00
N GLU A 184 -6.56 2.81 -14.86
CA GLU A 184 -7.19 4.00 -15.48
C GLU A 184 -8.31 3.64 -16.47
N GLU A 185 -8.19 2.51 -17.18
CA GLU A 185 -9.24 2.03 -18.09
C GLU A 185 -10.51 1.66 -17.32
N LEU A 186 -10.36 1.00 -16.16
CA LEU A 186 -11.48 0.61 -15.30
C LEU A 186 -12.11 1.80 -14.59
N GLN A 187 -11.29 2.74 -14.14
CA GLN A 187 -11.74 3.95 -13.46
C GLN A 187 -10.89 5.14 -13.94
N PRO A 188 -11.41 5.95 -14.88
CA PRO A 188 -10.70 7.13 -15.37
C PRO A 188 -10.38 8.10 -14.22
N ASN A 189 -9.15 8.62 -14.18
CA ASN A 189 -8.68 9.50 -13.12
C ASN A 189 -8.74 8.86 -11.73
N PHE A 190 -8.53 7.54 -11.67
CA PHE A 190 -8.58 6.74 -10.44
C PHE A 190 -7.74 7.35 -9.32
N SER A 191 -6.48 7.68 -9.60
CA SER A 191 -5.56 8.21 -8.60
C SER A 191 -4.43 9.00 -9.24
N LYS A 192 -4.08 10.14 -8.62
CA LYS A 192 -2.88 10.90 -8.99
C LYS A 192 -1.61 10.07 -8.85
N ALA A 193 -1.50 9.28 -7.78
CA ALA A 193 -0.36 8.36 -7.59
C ALA A 193 -0.25 7.37 -8.75
N ASN A 194 -1.38 6.82 -9.21
CA ASN A 194 -1.41 5.92 -10.35
C ASN A 194 -0.86 6.58 -11.62
N GLN A 195 -1.34 7.79 -11.96
CA GLN A 195 -0.85 8.52 -13.13
C GLN A 195 0.63 8.91 -13.01
N VAL A 196 1.13 9.27 -11.82
CA VAL A 196 2.56 9.53 -11.62
C VAL A 196 3.40 8.27 -11.85
N PHE A 197 2.91 7.09 -11.46
CA PHE A 197 3.60 5.84 -11.79
C PHE A 197 3.57 5.52 -13.30
N ILE A 198 2.50 5.87 -14.02
CA ILE A 198 2.48 5.81 -15.49
C ILE A 198 3.57 6.71 -16.08
N VAL A 199 3.66 7.96 -15.63
CA VAL A 199 4.72 8.91 -16.05
C VAL A 199 6.10 8.33 -15.80
N LYS A 200 6.36 7.77 -14.61
CA LYS A 200 7.63 7.09 -14.28
C LYS A 200 7.94 5.96 -15.27
N CYS A 201 6.96 5.12 -15.59
CA CYS A 201 7.15 4.02 -16.54
C CYS A 201 7.43 4.53 -17.95
N CYS A 202 6.67 5.52 -18.44
CA CYS A 202 6.88 6.15 -19.75
C CYS A 202 8.29 6.76 -19.86
N ALA A 203 8.76 7.44 -18.81
CA ALA A 203 10.12 7.99 -18.75
C ALA A 203 11.18 6.88 -18.85
N SER A 204 11.04 5.81 -18.06
CA SER A 204 11.95 4.66 -18.10
C SER A 204 11.95 3.91 -19.45
N LEU A 205 10.83 3.91 -20.17
CA LEU A 205 10.68 3.28 -21.49
C LEU A 205 11.00 4.21 -22.67
N GLY A 206 11.24 5.51 -22.42
CA GLY A 206 11.49 6.51 -23.48
C GLY A 206 10.26 6.86 -24.32
N LEU A 207 9.04 6.64 -23.80
CA LEU A 207 7.78 6.91 -24.51
C LEU A 207 7.40 8.39 -24.40
N GLN A 208 8.01 9.24 -25.22
CA GLN A 208 7.93 10.70 -25.08
C GLN A 208 6.50 11.28 -25.22
N GLU A 209 5.73 10.82 -26.19
CA GLU A 209 4.36 11.31 -26.39
C GLU A 209 3.44 10.97 -25.21
N GLU A 210 3.48 9.71 -24.76
CA GLU A 210 2.73 9.26 -23.59
C GLU A 210 3.21 9.94 -22.31
N LEU A 211 4.52 10.15 -22.15
CA LEU A 211 5.09 10.88 -21.02
C LEU A 211 4.47 12.28 -20.90
N GLN A 212 4.44 13.05 -21.99
CA GLN A 212 3.84 14.39 -22.01
C GLN A 212 2.34 14.35 -21.68
N ARG A 213 1.61 13.42 -22.31
CA ARG A 213 0.18 13.24 -22.11
C ARG A 213 -0.17 12.93 -20.65
N TRP A 214 0.48 11.94 -20.06
CA TRP A 214 0.21 11.51 -18.69
C TRP A 214 0.70 12.52 -17.66
N THR A 215 1.77 13.25 -17.94
CA THR A 215 2.23 14.36 -17.08
C THR A 215 1.17 15.46 -17.01
N ALA A 216 0.66 15.90 -18.17
CA ALA A 216 -0.39 16.92 -18.23
C ALA A 216 -1.70 16.44 -17.58
N SER A 217 -2.01 15.14 -17.67
CA SER A 217 -3.15 14.54 -16.98
C SER A 217 -2.97 14.57 -15.45
N ALA A 218 -1.83 14.09 -14.95
CA ALA A 218 -1.54 13.99 -13.52
C ALA A 218 -1.53 15.37 -12.83
N GLN A 219 -1.09 16.41 -13.52
CA GLN A 219 -1.11 17.79 -13.03
C GLN A 219 -2.53 18.34 -12.80
N LYS A 220 -3.52 17.88 -13.57
CA LYS A 220 -4.92 18.34 -13.45
C LYS A 220 -5.63 17.70 -12.26
N LEU A 221 -5.11 16.58 -11.74
CA LEU A 221 -5.71 15.90 -10.60
C LEU A 221 -5.39 16.63 -9.29
N PRO A 222 -6.39 16.85 -8.43
CA PRO A 222 -6.16 17.41 -7.10
C PRO A 222 -5.24 16.46 -6.32
N ALA A 223 -4.39 17.02 -5.46
CA ALA A 223 -3.82 16.22 -4.39
C ALA A 223 -4.98 15.78 -3.50
N LEU A 224 -5.18 14.46 -3.35
CA LEU A 224 -6.37 13.93 -2.69
C LEU A 224 -6.38 14.27 -1.20
N THR A 225 -5.22 14.43 -0.55
CA THR A 225 -5.12 14.82 0.87
C THR A 225 -3.73 15.36 1.26
N ALA A 226 -3.64 16.03 2.42
CA ALA A 226 -2.38 16.45 3.03
C ALA A 226 -1.62 15.27 3.69
N GLN A 227 -1.36 14.21 2.91
CA GLN A 227 -0.60 13.02 3.34
C GLN A 227 0.84 13.09 2.79
N ASN A 228 1.82 12.49 3.48
CA ASN A 228 3.21 12.47 3.01
C ASN A 228 3.35 11.66 1.71
N GLN A 229 2.52 10.64 1.46
CA GLN A 229 2.46 9.96 0.16
C GLN A 229 2.07 10.91 -0.97
N ASP A 230 1.04 11.74 -0.79
CA ASP A 230 0.63 12.72 -1.80
C ASP A 230 1.73 13.77 -2.05
N ARG A 231 2.42 14.21 -0.99
CA ARG A 231 3.59 15.09 -1.11
C ARG A 231 4.73 14.41 -1.88
N ARG A 232 5.05 13.15 -1.60
CA ARG A 232 6.08 12.38 -2.34
C ARG A 232 5.71 12.22 -3.81
N VAL A 233 4.46 11.86 -4.09
CA VAL A 233 3.91 11.73 -5.45
C VAL A 233 4.01 13.05 -6.22
N GLN A 234 3.66 14.17 -5.58
CA GLN A 234 3.75 15.50 -6.17
C GLN A 234 5.22 15.91 -6.43
N GLN A 235 6.12 15.70 -5.46
CA GLN A 235 7.55 15.97 -5.62
C GLN A 235 8.19 15.14 -6.73
N ASP A 236 7.80 13.87 -6.86
CA ASP A 236 8.27 13.00 -7.93
C ASP A 236 7.80 13.50 -9.30
N LEU A 237 6.54 13.94 -9.41
CA LEU A 237 6.02 14.52 -10.64
C LEU A 237 6.78 15.80 -11.03
N GLU A 238 7.04 16.69 -10.08
CA GLU A 238 7.82 17.93 -10.29
C GLU A 238 9.24 17.64 -10.77
N ARG A 239 9.90 16.65 -10.16
CA ARG A 239 11.24 16.20 -10.59
C ARG A 239 11.21 15.68 -12.02
N LEU A 240 10.23 14.86 -12.37
CA LEU A 240 10.10 14.32 -13.73
C LEU A 240 9.88 15.43 -14.75
N ILE A 241 9.06 16.44 -14.43
CA ILE A 241 8.85 17.61 -15.29
C ILE A 241 10.17 18.37 -15.51
N SER A 242 10.93 18.62 -14.44
CA SER A 242 12.20 19.37 -14.53
C SER A 242 13.28 18.67 -15.37
N VAL A 243 13.26 17.34 -15.44
CA VAL A 243 14.23 16.55 -16.24
C VAL A 243 13.78 16.43 -17.70
N SER A 244 12.49 16.62 -17.97
CA SER A 244 11.88 16.50 -19.31
C SER A 244 11.76 17.82 -20.05
N SER A 245 12.08 18.95 -19.40
CA SER A 245 12.02 20.32 -19.94
C SER A 245 13.39 20.76 -20.43
#